data_AF-A0A3D5YQL9-F1
#
_entry.id   AF-A0A3D5YQL9-F1
#
_cell.length_a   1.000
_cell.length_b   1.000
_cell.length_c   1.000
_cell.angle_alpha   90.00
_cell.angle_beta   90.00
_cell.angle_gamma   90.00
#
_symmetry.space_group_name_H-M   'P 1'
#
loop_
_entity.id
_entity.type
_entity.pdbx_description
1 polymer ?
#
loop_
_entity_poly.entity_id
_entity_poly.type
_entity_poly.pdbx_seq_one_letter_code
_entity_poly.pdbx_strand_id
1 'polypeptide(L)'
;MTQFKNCQIMDGNSAAAYIAHATNEVIAIYPITPSSTIGEIADEKSAHGEMNIWGQIPLISELQSEAGAVAAVHGALAAGSLSTTFTASQGLLLMLPNMHKIAGELTPSVFYVTARTIASHALSIFCDHSDVMAARNTGFAALFASNVQEVMDLSLVAQNATLESRIPFMMIFDGFRTSHELNKIEVIDFATIKQFINQEAIDAHRARRLTPDKPMIKGTAQNPDVFFQGREAATPFYQQAPHIIKQNLAKLAELTGHQYKLYEYYGAADATRVIVAMGSACETIEETVTKLNQAGEKVGAVKVRLYRPFSIEDFVNELPATTQAIAVLDRTKESGAVGDPLYLDIKTAIIDAIENDSAPFSQLPLVIGGRYGLGSKEFTPAMVKAVFDNLALSKSLRKKSFVVGIDDDVSHNSLAYDPNFVSSNPNNFSGIFFGMGSDGTVGANKNSIKIIGENSDKFVQGFFEYDSKKSGSYTISHLRFGEQAIQSTYLIQSANFIACHSFSFLNKYNILEHAAIGATFLITSPYSQNDVWDHLPRRVQEQIITLKIK
;
A
#
# COMPACT_ATOMS: atom_id res chain seq x y z
N MET A 1 -19.85 14.78 12.24
CA MET A 1 -18.68 15.41 11.60
C MET A 1 -17.54 15.28 12.59
N THR A 2 -16.63 14.35 12.35
CA THR A 2 -15.46 14.17 13.22
C THR A 2 -14.53 15.33 12.94
N GLN A 3 -14.35 16.21 13.91
CA GLN A 3 -13.40 17.31 13.82
C GLN A 3 -12.00 16.67 13.80
N PHE A 4 -11.22 16.92 12.75
CA PHE A 4 -9.84 16.45 12.63
C PHE A 4 -9.05 16.80 13.89
N LYS A 5 -8.55 15.79 14.61
CA LYS A 5 -7.61 16.00 15.71
C LYS A 5 -6.20 15.87 15.16
N ASN A 6 -5.30 16.77 15.56
CA ASN A 6 -3.87 16.72 15.27
C ASN A 6 -3.48 16.18 13.86
N CYS A 7 -3.86 16.90 12.80
CA CYS A 7 -3.62 16.44 11.44
C CYS A 7 -2.36 17.02 10.81
N GLN A 8 -1.72 16.23 9.95
CA GLN A 8 -0.58 16.66 9.13
C GLN A 8 -0.72 16.18 7.69
N ILE A 9 -0.04 16.87 6.78
CA ILE A 9 0.08 16.43 5.39
C ILE A 9 1.35 15.60 5.27
N MET A 10 1.18 14.29 5.08
CA MET A 10 2.27 13.31 5.04
C MET A 10 2.09 12.36 3.87
N ASP A 11 3.18 11.74 3.42
CA ASP A 11 3.13 10.56 2.56
C ASP A 11 3.32 9.27 3.37
N GLY A 12 3.12 8.13 2.73
CA GLY A 12 3.28 6.82 3.38
C GLY A 12 4.68 6.62 3.95
N ASN A 13 5.73 7.08 3.26
CA ASN A 13 7.09 7.00 3.76
C ASN A 13 7.29 7.78 5.06
N SER A 14 6.78 9.00 5.13
CA SER A 14 6.85 9.85 6.32
C SER A 14 6.05 9.26 7.47
N ALA A 15 4.86 8.69 7.19
CA ALA A 15 4.03 8.03 8.20
C ALA A 15 4.73 6.79 8.80
N ALA A 16 5.37 5.98 7.97
CA ALA A 16 6.18 4.84 8.41
C ALA A 16 7.39 5.29 9.24
N ALA A 17 8.16 6.27 8.75
CA ALA A 17 9.34 6.81 9.44
C ALA A 17 9.01 7.36 10.82
N TYR A 18 7.85 8.03 10.95
CA TYR A 18 7.36 8.59 12.22
C TYR A 18 7.20 7.51 13.29
N ILE A 19 6.50 6.41 13.00
CA ILE A 19 6.33 5.31 13.97
C ILE A 19 7.63 4.54 14.18
N ALA A 20 8.38 4.26 13.10
CA ALA A 20 9.63 3.51 13.18
C ALA A 20 10.66 4.19 14.09
N HIS A 21 10.87 5.50 13.91
CA HIS A 21 11.78 6.30 14.71
C HIS A 21 11.31 6.42 16.17
N ALA A 22 10.01 6.65 16.38
CA ALA A 22 9.44 6.77 17.71
C ALA A 22 9.54 5.49 18.56
N THR A 23 9.68 4.31 17.93
CA THR A 23 9.52 3.01 18.61
C THR A 23 10.73 2.07 18.52
N ASN A 24 11.86 2.52 17.97
CA ASN A 24 13.08 1.72 17.86
C ASN A 24 14.30 2.43 18.44
N GLU A 25 15.32 1.63 18.80
CA GLU A 25 16.60 2.09 19.36
C GLU A 25 17.71 2.05 18.30
N VAL A 26 17.66 1.06 17.39
CA VAL A 26 18.64 0.89 16.31
C VAL A 26 17.91 0.75 14.98
N ILE A 27 18.34 1.51 13.98
CA ILE A 27 17.80 1.46 12.62
C ILE A 27 18.97 1.26 11.66
N ALA A 28 19.12 0.03 11.16
CA ALA A 28 20.13 -0.29 10.17
C ALA A 28 19.51 -0.21 8.78
N ILE A 29 20.13 0.55 7.87
CA ILE A 29 19.54 0.91 6.58
C ILE A 29 20.50 0.65 5.41
N TYR A 30 19.91 0.57 4.22
CA TYR A 30 20.60 0.73 2.94
C TYR A 30 19.61 1.34 1.94
N PRO A 31 20.01 2.35 1.13
CA PRO A 31 19.07 3.08 0.30
C PRO A 31 18.64 2.28 -0.93
N ILE A 32 17.32 2.10 -1.07
CA ILE A 32 16.69 1.56 -2.27
C ILE A 32 15.34 2.22 -2.53
N THR A 33 15.11 2.74 -3.73
CA THR A 33 13.82 3.33 -4.11
C THR A 33 12.70 2.28 -4.07
N PRO A 34 11.47 2.59 -3.64
CA PRO A 34 10.99 3.86 -3.07
C PRO A 34 11.07 3.95 -1.54
N SER A 35 11.82 3.09 -0.84
CA SER A 35 11.93 3.10 0.62
C SER A 35 13.02 4.01 1.17
N SER A 36 13.96 4.51 0.35
CA SER A 36 15.08 5.35 0.80
C SER A 36 14.65 6.52 1.69
N THR A 37 13.55 7.19 1.33
CA THR A 37 13.03 8.35 2.07
C THR A 37 12.69 8.03 3.53
N ILE A 38 12.30 6.79 3.86
CA ILE A 38 12.03 6.40 5.24
C ILE A 38 13.32 6.48 6.08
N GLY A 39 14.43 5.98 5.52
CA GLY A 39 15.76 6.03 6.13
C GLY A 39 16.30 7.45 6.23
N GLU A 40 16.14 8.25 5.17
CA GLU A 40 16.54 9.66 5.13
C GLU A 40 15.81 10.49 6.21
N ILE A 41 14.49 10.31 6.35
CA ILE A 41 13.71 11.00 7.40
C ILE A 41 14.14 10.54 8.79
N ALA A 42 14.36 9.24 8.99
CA ALA A 42 14.82 8.72 10.29
C ALA A 42 16.21 9.27 10.67
N ASP A 43 17.13 9.35 9.71
CA ASP A 43 18.45 9.97 9.87
C ASP A 43 18.36 11.46 10.20
N GLU A 44 17.55 12.20 9.44
CA GLU A 44 17.30 13.62 9.70
C GLU A 44 16.75 13.88 11.11
N LYS A 45 15.78 13.06 11.56
CA LYS A 45 15.21 13.15 12.91
C LYS A 45 16.28 12.93 13.99
N SER A 46 17.09 11.88 13.85
CA SER A 46 18.17 11.60 14.80
C SER A 46 19.27 12.66 14.78
N ALA A 47 19.62 13.20 13.61
CA ALA A 47 20.59 14.29 13.47
C ALA A 47 20.12 15.59 14.14
N HIS A 48 18.80 15.86 14.14
CA HIS A 48 18.19 16.97 14.87
C HIS A 48 18.01 16.69 16.38
N GLY A 49 18.42 15.53 16.87
CA GLY A 49 18.29 15.14 18.27
C GLY A 49 16.86 14.81 18.70
N GLU A 50 15.97 14.50 17.75
CA GLU A 50 14.63 14.00 18.07
C GLU A 50 14.77 12.67 18.81
N MET A 51 14.09 12.56 19.95
CA MET A 51 14.12 11.37 20.80
C MET A 51 12.94 10.46 20.50
N ASN A 52 13.10 9.16 20.68
CA ASN A 52 12.02 8.18 20.70
C ASN A 52 11.18 8.28 21.98
N ILE A 53 10.14 7.44 22.12
CA ILE A 53 9.22 7.46 23.28
C ILE A 53 9.89 7.15 24.65
N TRP A 54 11.13 6.68 24.64
CA TRP A 54 11.95 6.42 25.83
C TRP A 54 13.02 7.48 26.09
N GLY A 55 13.04 8.59 25.33
CA GLY A 55 13.99 9.68 25.54
C GLY A 55 15.40 9.40 25.02
N GLN A 56 15.54 8.47 24.07
CA GLN A 56 16.81 8.17 23.41
C GLN A 56 16.76 8.58 21.95
N ILE A 57 17.88 9.06 21.43
CA ILE A 57 18.03 9.32 19.99
C ILE A 57 18.32 7.97 19.31
N PRO A 58 17.46 7.48 18.38
CA PRO A 58 17.71 6.24 17.67
C PRO A 58 19.04 6.27 16.91
N LEU A 59 19.81 5.18 16.99
CA LEU A 59 21.05 5.02 16.25
C LEU A 59 20.73 4.58 14.81
N ILE A 60 21.01 5.46 13.85
CA ILE A 60 20.88 5.15 12.42
C ILE A 60 22.26 4.72 11.89
N SER A 61 22.30 3.63 11.15
CA SER A 61 23.55 3.10 10.57
C SER A 61 23.32 2.67 9.13
N GLU A 62 24.05 3.25 8.19
CA GLU A 62 24.10 2.81 6.80
C GLU A 62 25.12 1.68 6.63
N LEU A 63 24.72 0.60 5.96
CA LEU A 63 25.55 -0.57 5.73
C LEU A 63 26.01 -0.66 4.27
N GLN A 64 26.79 -1.67 3.91
CA GLN A 64 27.28 -1.86 2.55
C GLN A 64 26.24 -2.44 1.58
N SER A 65 25.15 -3.02 2.11
CA SER A 65 24.01 -3.57 1.36
C SER A 65 22.87 -3.91 2.32
N GLU A 66 21.68 -4.21 1.79
CA GLU A 66 20.54 -4.69 2.58
C GLU A 66 20.84 -6.00 3.31
N ALA A 67 21.71 -6.86 2.76
CA ALA A 67 22.18 -8.07 3.44
C ALA A 67 22.99 -7.72 4.71
N GLY A 68 23.82 -6.67 4.65
CA GLY A 68 24.52 -6.14 5.82
C GLY A 68 23.57 -5.49 6.81
N ALA A 69 22.62 -4.69 6.31
CA ALA A 69 21.62 -4.01 7.14
C ALA A 69 20.80 -5.02 7.97
N VAL A 70 20.24 -6.05 7.34
CA VAL A 70 19.46 -7.06 8.08
C VAL A 70 20.30 -7.91 9.03
N ALA A 71 21.58 -8.14 8.71
CA ALA A 71 22.48 -8.84 9.62
C ALA A 71 22.79 -7.99 10.87
N ALA A 72 22.95 -6.67 10.68
CA ALA A 72 23.09 -5.71 11.79
C ALA A 72 21.80 -5.65 12.63
N VAL A 73 20.62 -5.62 11.99
CA VAL A 73 19.32 -5.73 12.69
C VAL A 73 19.27 -7.01 13.52
N HIS A 74 19.54 -8.16 12.92
CA HIS A 74 19.54 -9.45 13.62
C HIS A 74 20.49 -9.45 14.83
N GLY A 75 21.70 -8.92 14.68
CA GLY A 75 22.66 -8.78 15.78
C GLY A 75 22.16 -7.86 16.90
N ALA A 76 21.62 -6.69 16.56
CA ALA A 76 21.08 -5.73 17.52
C ALA A 76 19.88 -6.30 18.30
N LEU A 77 18.98 -6.98 17.60
CA LEU A 77 17.86 -7.70 18.22
C LEU A 77 18.34 -8.81 19.16
N ALA A 78 19.34 -9.60 18.76
CA ALA A 78 19.92 -10.64 19.59
C ALA A 78 20.62 -10.06 20.83
N ALA A 79 21.16 -8.85 20.74
CA ALA A 79 21.72 -8.08 21.86
C ALA A 79 20.66 -7.41 22.74
N GLY A 80 19.38 -7.49 22.37
CA GLY A 80 18.24 -7.03 23.18
C GLY A 80 17.73 -5.64 22.83
N SER A 81 18.26 -4.99 21.80
CA SER A 81 17.75 -3.71 21.30
C SER A 81 16.48 -3.89 20.48
N LEU A 82 15.60 -2.90 20.50
CA LEU A 82 14.49 -2.77 19.55
C LEU A 82 15.04 -2.23 18.23
N SER A 83 14.91 -3.02 17.16
CA SER A 83 15.58 -2.70 15.89
C SER A 83 14.70 -2.94 14.68
N THR A 84 14.86 -2.07 13.68
CA THR A 84 14.09 -2.08 12.43
C THR A 84 14.98 -1.76 11.22
N THR A 85 14.41 -1.93 10.02
CA THR A 85 15.00 -1.58 8.73
C THR A 85 13.89 -1.22 7.74
N PHE A 86 14.28 -0.55 6.65
CA PHE A 86 13.42 -0.17 5.54
C PHE A 86 13.98 -0.77 4.25
N THR A 87 13.14 -1.34 3.39
CA THR A 87 13.61 -1.97 2.15
C THR A 87 12.51 -2.09 1.10
N ALA A 88 12.88 -2.57 -0.09
CA ALA A 88 11.99 -2.87 -1.20
C ALA A 88 12.66 -3.82 -2.18
N SER A 89 11.90 -4.53 -3.02
CA SER A 89 12.38 -5.21 -4.23
C SER A 89 13.64 -6.07 -3.99
N GLN A 90 14.71 -5.78 -4.73
CA GLN A 90 15.99 -6.48 -4.65
C GLN A 90 16.59 -6.47 -3.25
N GLY A 91 16.39 -5.37 -2.52
CA GLY A 91 16.86 -5.22 -1.17
C GLY A 91 16.21 -6.25 -0.23
N LEU A 92 14.89 -6.44 -0.35
CA LEU A 92 14.19 -7.46 0.42
C LEU A 92 14.68 -8.88 0.08
N LEU A 93 14.99 -9.16 -1.19
CA LEU A 93 15.56 -10.46 -1.58
C LEU A 93 16.90 -10.75 -0.89
N LEU A 94 17.73 -9.73 -0.71
CA LEU A 94 19.00 -9.84 0.02
C LEU A 94 18.79 -10.06 1.53
N MET A 95 17.61 -9.74 2.05
CA MET A 95 17.27 -9.93 3.45
C MET A 95 16.72 -11.33 3.79
N LEU A 96 16.19 -12.07 2.80
CA LEU A 96 15.52 -13.36 3.01
C LEU A 96 16.30 -14.35 3.90
N PRO A 97 17.63 -14.54 3.76
CA PRO A 97 18.37 -15.47 4.61
C PRO A 97 18.30 -15.11 6.10
N ASN A 98 18.42 -13.83 6.44
CA ASN A 98 18.32 -13.39 7.84
C ASN A 98 16.87 -13.33 8.31
N MET A 99 15.89 -13.09 7.43
CA MET A 99 14.47 -13.16 7.82
C MET A 99 14.11 -14.55 8.35
N HIS A 100 14.56 -15.63 7.70
CA HIS A 100 14.39 -16.99 8.23
C HIS A 100 15.00 -17.17 9.64
N LYS A 101 16.14 -16.52 9.91
CA LYS A 101 16.80 -16.58 11.22
C LYS A 101 16.04 -15.79 12.28
N ILE A 102 15.66 -14.55 11.99
CA ILE A 102 14.91 -13.68 12.90
C ILE A 102 13.56 -14.33 13.28
N ALA A 103 12.84 -14.86 12.30
CA ALA A 103 11.58 -15.56 12.54
C ALA A 103 11.76 -16.91 13.26
N GLY A 104 12.78 -17.69 12.87
CA GLY A 104 13.10 -18.96 13.52
C GLY A 104 13.53 -18.82 14.98
N GLU A 105 14.11 -17.68 15.34
CA GLU A 105 14.49 -17.35 16.72
C GLU A 105 13.37 -16.66 17.52
N LEU A 106 12.18 -16.47 16.91
CA LEU A 106 11.03 -15.79 17.52
C LEU A 106 11.46 -14.44 18.11
N THR A 107 12.06 -13.62 17.25
CA THR A 107 12.66 -12.34 17.60
C THR A 107 11.81 -11.20 17.04
N PRO A 108 11.28 -10.31 17.90
CA PRO A 108 10.37 -9.26 17.48
C PRO A 108 11.08 -8.17 16.67
N SER A 109 10.51 -7.78 15.53
CA SER A 109 10.99 -6.69 14.68
C SER A 109 9.93 -6.37 13.62
N VAL A 110 9.91 -5.13 13.15
CA VAL A 110 9.08 -4.70 12.02
C VAL A 110 9.99 -4.26 10.89
N PHE A 111 9.80 -4.82 9.69
CA PHE A 111 10.46 -4.38 8.47
C PHE A 111 9.44 -3.59 7.65
N TYR A 112 9.76 -2.35 7.31
CA TYR A 112 8.87 -1.54 6.48
C TYR A 112 9.24 -1.75 5.02
N VAL A 113 8.29 -2.27 4.25
CA VAL A 113 8.48 -2.64 2.85
C VAL A 113 7.58 -1.80 1.95
N THR A 114 8.19 -0.91 1.18
CA THR A 114 7.50 -0.23 0.09
C THR A 114 7.46 -1.18 -1.12
N ALA A 115 6.42 -2.00 -1.22
CA ALA A 115 6.36 -3.11 -2.18
C ALA A 115 6.66 -2.65 -3.62
N ARG A 116 7.65 -3.30 -4.24
CA ARG A 116 8.23 -2.91 -5.52
C ARG A 116 8.57 -4.14 -6.37
N THR A 117 8.36 -3.99 -7.68
CA THR A 117 8.68 -5.00 -8.69
C THR A 117 10.09 -5.56 -8.56
N ILE A 118 10.20 -6.89 -8.59
CA ILE A 118 11.46 -7.62 -8.81
C ILE A 118 11.87 -7.52 -10.28
N ALA A 119 13.13 -7.16 -10.50
CA ALA A 119 13.75 -7.15 -11.81
C ALA A 119 13.71 -8.56 -12.42
N SER A 120 13.00 -8.68 -13.54
CA SER A 120 12.82 -9.93 -14.27
C SER A 120 13.36 -9.79 -15.69
N HIS A 121 12.50 -9.57 -16.68
CA HIS A 121 12.91 -9.19 -18.03
C HIS A 121 13.46 -7.75 -18.10
N ALA A 122 13.08 -6.91 -17.13
CA ALA A 122 13.56 -5.54 -16.96
C ALA A 122 13.50 -5.14 -15.49
N LEU A 123 14.27 -4.11 -15.12
CA LEU A 123 14.15 -3.42 -13.84
C LEU A 123 12.91 -2.54 -13.84
N SER A 124 12.17 -2.52 -12.73
CA SER A 124 11.16 -1.51 -12.44
C SER A 124 11.40 -0.95 -11.04
N ILE A 125 11.33 0.37 -10.89
CA ILE A 125 11.34 1.02 -9.58
C ILE A 125 9.95 1.04 -8.94
N PHE A 126 8.93 0.71 -9.72
CA PHE A 126 7.54 0.91 -9.41
C PHE A 126 6.91 -0.28 -8.70
N CYS A 127 5.68 -0.09 -8.20
CA CYS A 127 5.03 -1.04 -7.31
C CYS A 127 4.48 -2.26 -8.04
N ASP A 128 4.82 -3.42 -7.48
CA ASP A 128 3.94 -4.56 -7.39
C ASP A 128 4.34 -5.35 -6.13
N HIS A 129 3.71 -6.49 -5.86
CA HIS A 129 3.92 -7.30 -4.65
C HIS A 129 4.91 -8.45 -4.87
N SER A 130 5.65 -8.50 -5.98
CA SER A 130 6.54 -9.64 -6.29
C SER A 130 7.66 -9.83 -5.25
N ASP A 131 8.11 -8.77 -4.60
CA ASP A 131 9.12 -8.81 -3.55
C ASP A 131 8.59 -9.41 -2.25
N VAL A 132 7.46 -8.91 -1.74
CA VAL A 132 6.82 -9.43 -0.53
C VAL A 132 6.30 -10.86 -0.73
N MET A 133 5.85 -11.20 -1.94
CA MET A 133 5.45 -12.57 -2.26
C MET A 133 6.64 -13.53 -2.30
N ALA A 134 7.85 -13.06 -2.64
CA ALA A 134 9.07 -13.86 -2.52
C ALA A 134 9.48 -14.10 -1.05
N ALA A 135 9.04 -13.24 -0.13
CA ALA A 135 9.32 -13.36 1.30
C ALA A 135 8.24 -14.11 2.11
N ARG A 136 7.14 -14.54 1.49
CA ARG A 136 5.95 -15.09 2.19
C ARG A 136 6.20 -16.36 3.01
N ASN A 137 7.29 -17.08 2.75
CA ASN A 137 7.67 -18.33 3.43
C ASN A 137 8.73 -18.14 4.53
N THR A 138 9.17 -16.90 4.79
CA THR A 138 10.23 -16.61 5.76
C THR A 138 9.81 -16.83 7.22
N GLY A 139 8.51 -16.82 7.50
CA GLY A 139 7.95 -16.81 8.85
C GLY A 139 7.64 -15.41 9.37
N PHE A 140 7.83 -14.36 8.56
CA PHE A 140 7.34 -13.04 8.92
C PHE A 140 5.81 -12.97 8.78
N ALA A 141 5.15 -12.29 9.72
CA ALA A 141 3.80 -11.82 9.51
C ALA A 141 3.82 -10.75 8.39
N ALA A 142 2.73 -10.65 7.62
CA ALA A 142 2.62 -9.72 6.50
C ALA A 142 1.35 -8.90 6.64
N LEU A 143 1.51 -7.62 6.98
CA LEU A 143 0.43 -6.67 7.22
C LEU A 143 0.43 -5.59 6.14
N PHE A 144 -0.66 -5.47 5.39
CA PHE A 144 -0.82 -4.52 4.29
C PHE A 144 -1.62 -3.29 4.71
N ALA A 145 -1.09 -2.11 4.41
CA ALA A 145 -1.81 -0.84 4.44
C ALA A 145 -2.27 -0.44 3.03
N SER A 146 -3.49 0.08 2.94
CA SER A 146 -4.14 0.45 1.68
C SER A 146 -4.03 1.95 1.38
N ASN A 147 -3.79 2.79 2.39
CA ASN A 147 -3.63 4.23 2.25
C ASN A 147 -2.64 4.78 3.30
N VAL A 148 -2.34 6.07 3.24
CA VAL A 148 -1.33 6.70 4.11
C VAL A 148 -1.71 6.68 5.59
N GLN A 149 -3.00 6.82 5.94
CA GLN A 149 -3.45 6.71 7.33
C GLN A 149 -3.23 5.28 7.86
N GLU A 150 -3.60 4.27 7.08
CA GLU A 150 -3.37 2.87 7.43
C GLU A 150 -1.87 2.58 7.59
N VAL A 151 -0.97 3.26 6.87
CA VAL A 151 0.48 3.10 7.10
C VAL A 151 0.85 3.51 8.52
N MET A 152 0.40 4.66 9.02
CA MET A 152 0.70 5.09 10.40
C MET A 152 0.11 4.11 11.43
N ASP A 153 -1.17 3.80 11.26
CA ASP A 153 -1.95 3.04 12.22
C ASP A 153 -1.48 1.58 12.34
N LEU A 154 -1.29 0.92 11.19
CA LEU A 154 -0.88 -0.47 11.14
C LEU A 154 0.61 -0.63 11.48
N SER A 155 1.43 0.42 11.30
CA SER A 155 2.81 0.42 11.79
C SER A 155 2.87 0.32 13.32
N LEU A 156 1.99 1.05 14.02
CA LEU A 156 1.92 0.99 15.48
C LEU A 156 1.42 -0.38 15.96
N VAL A 157 0.40 -0.92 15.28
CA VAL A 157 -0.11 -2.28 15.52
C VAL A 157 0.99 -3.31 15.33
N ALA A 158 1.73 -3.27 14.21
CA ALA A 158 2.82 -4.20 13.93
C ALA A 158 3.91 -4.14 15.01
N GLN A 159 4.26 -2.95 15.48
CA GLN A 159 5.30 -2.76 16.50
C GLN A 159 4.93 -3.38 17.85
N ASN A 160 3.69 -3.23 18.32
CA ASN A 160 3.30 -3.88 19.56
C ASN A 160 3.01 -5.37 19.38
N ALA A 161 2.33 -5.74 18.29
CA ALA A 161 1.99 -7.14 18.01
C ALA A 161 3.23 -8.00 17.81
N THR A 162 4.32 -7.47 17.23
CA THR A 162 5.58 -8.22 17.11
C THR A 162 6.17 -8.54 18.48
N LEU A 163 6.12 -7.60 19.44
CA LEU A 163 6.62 -7.80 20.80
C LEU A 163 5.80 -8.87 21.56
N GLU A 164 4.48 -8.79 21.48
CA GLU A 164 3.56 -9.70 22.18
C GLU A 164 3.56 -11.11 21.57
N SER A 165 3.57 -11.22 20.24
CA SER A 165 3.56 -12.52 19.54
C SER A 165 4.93 -13.14 19.38
N ARG A 166 6.00 -12.33 19.47
CA ARG A 166 7.38 -12.69 19.09
C ARG A 166 7.58 -13.04 17.61
N ILE A 167 6.55 -12.87 16.78
CA ILE A 167 6.64 -13.05 15.34
C ILE A 167 7.11 -11.72 14.74
N PRO A 168 8.16 -11.70 13.89
CA PRO A 168 8.55 -10.49 13.19
C PRO A 168 7.55 -10.14 12.07
N PHE A 169 7.40 -8.86 11.76
CA PHE A 169 6.40 -8.34 10.82
C PHE A 169 7.05 -7.68 9.62
N MET A 170 6.45 -7.87 8.45
CA MET A 170 6.55 -6.94 7.32
C MET A 170 5.35 -6.00 7.39
N MET A 171 5.61 -4.70 7.55
CA MET A 171 4.62 -3.65 7.34
C MET A 171 4.71 -3.18 5.89
N ILE A 172 3.70 -3.53 5.10
CA ILE A 172 3.73 -3.47 3.63
C ILE A 172 2.79 -2.38 3.13
N PHE A 173 3.27 -1.57 2.21
CA PHE A 173 2.44 -0.59 1.48
C PHE A 173 3.00 -0.35 0.09
N ASP A 174 2.13 0.06 -0.84
CA ASP A 174 2.45 0.07 -2.26
C ASP A 174 3.46 1.19 -2.61
N GLY A 175 4.60 0.80 -3.19
CA GLY A 175 5.65 1.73 -3.61
C GLY A 175 5.15 2.79 -4.59
N PHE A 176 5.51 4.05 -4.36
CA PHE A 176 4.94 5.23 -5.03
C PHE A 176 3.46 5.45 -4.75
N ARG A 177 2.59 4.49 -5.08
CA ARG A 177 1.13 4.65 -5.05
C ARG A 177 0.59 4.99 -3.66
N THR A 178 1.21 4.47 -2.61
CA THR A 178 0.96 4.87 -1.22
C THR A 178 2.19 5.54 -0.62
N SER A 179 3.39 5.06 -0.92
CA SER A 179 4.60 5.57 -0.25
C SER A 179 4.95 7.02 -0.59
N HIS A 180 4.50 7.54 -1.74
CA HIS A 180 4.73 8.92 -2.21
C HIS A 180 3.44 9.71 -2.46
N GLU A 181 2.28 9.12 -2.18
CA GLU A 181 1.01 9.86 -2.20
C GLU A 181 0.94 10.74 -0.96
N LEU A 182 0.70 12.04 -1.13
CA LEU A 182 0.48 12.96 -0.02
C LEU A 182 -1.00 12.95 0.37
N ASN A 183 -1.29 12.76 1.65
CA ASN A 183 -2.64 12.85 2.19
C ASN A 183 -2.66 13.69 3.48
N LYS A 184 -3.83 14.25 3.81
CA LYS A 184 -4.10 14.71 5.18
C LYS A 184 -4.42 13.50 6.04
N ILE A 185 -3.61 13.27 7.06
CA ILE A 185 -3.78 12.17 8.02
C ILE A 185 -3.84 12.70 9.45
N GLU A 186 -4.52 11.97 10.33
CA GLU A 186 -4.49 12.15 11.77
C GLU A 186 -3.22 11.49 12.34
N VAL A 187 -2.42 12.28 13.05
CA VAL A 187 -1.13 11.84 13.59
C VAL A 187 -1.27 11.36 15.02
N ILE A 188 -0.85 10.11 15.26
CA ILE A 188 -0.82 9.51 16.59
C ILE A 188 0.27 10.19 17.42
N ASP A 189 -0.08 10.83 18.53
CA ASP A 189 0.92 11.50 19.38
C ASP A 189 1.80 10.51 20.17
N PHE A 190 2.95 10.99 20.65
CA PHE A 190 3.92 10.17 21.38
C PHE A 190 3.36 9.61 22.70
N ALA A 191 2.42 10.30 23.33
CA ALA A 191 1.79 9.83 24.57
C ALA A 191 0.94 8.58 24.29
N THR A 192 0.17 8.63 23.20
CA THR A 192 -0.65 7.53 22.71
C THR A 192 0.22 6.36 22.26
N ILE A 193 1.29 6.61 21.50
CA ILE A 193 2.27 5.57 21.13
C ILE A 193 2.83 4.90 22.39
N LYS A 194 3.25 5.68 23.38
CA LYS A 194 3.80 5.14 24.64
C LYS A 194 2.79 4.33 25.44
N GLN A 195 1.52 4.74 25.48
CA GLN A 195 0.42 3.99 26.09
C GLN A 195 0.10 2.71 25.29
N PHE A 196 0.30 2.73 23.98
CA PHE A 196 0.05 1.60 23.10
C PHE A 196 1.05 0.46 23.28
N ILE A 197 2.33 0.78 23.47
CA ILE A 197 3.39 -0.23 23.56
C ILE A 197 3.41 -0.96 24.90
N ASN A 198 3.47 -2.29 24.85
CA ASN A 198 3.52 -3.19 26.00
C ASN A 198 4.94 -3.27 26.58
N GLN A 199 5.16 -2.61 27.71
CA GLN A 199 6.47 -2.56 28.37
C GLN A 199 6.94 -3.94 28.87
N GLU A 200 6.03 -4.79 29.36
CA GLU A 200 6.40 -6.14 29.83
C GLU A 200 6.92 -7.01 28.68
N ALA A 201 6.36 -6.85 27.47
CA ALA A 201 6.82 -7.56 26.28
C ALA A 201 8.24 -7.13 25.86
N ILE A 202 8.58 -5.84 26.02
CA ILE A 202 9.95 -5.32 25.82
C ILE A 202 10.90 -5.92 26.84
N ASP A 203 10.52 -5.93 28.12
CA ASP A 203 11.35 -6.48 29.19
C ASP A 203 11.60 -7.98 28.96
N ALA A 204 10.58 -8.71 28.50
CA ALA A 204 10.71 -10.11 28.10
C ALA A 204 11.67 -10.30 26.91
N HIS A 205 11.64 -9.42 25.90
CA HIS A 205 12.62 -9.42 24.80
C HIS A 205 14.05 -9.22 25.32
N ARG A 206 14.27 -8.18 26.13
CA ARG A 206 15.57 -7.86 26.75
C ARG A 206 16.08 -8.97 27.67
N ALA A 207 15.19 -9.73 28.32
CA ALA A 207 15.54 -10.88 29.14
C ALA A 207 16.08 -12.08 28.34
N ARG A 208 15.83 -12.13 27.02
CA ARG A 208 16.31 -13.17 26.09
C ARG A 208 17.52 -12.74 25.26
N ARG A 209 18.15 -11.61 25.61
CA ARG A 209 19.34 -11.11 24.93
C ARG A 209 20.57 -11.98 25.18
N LEU A 210 21.53 -11.89 24.27
CA LEU A 210 22.88 -12.40 24.50
C LEU A 210 23.60 -11.47 25.50
N THR A 211 24.03 -12.02 26.62
CA THR A 211 24.81 -11.30 27.64
C THR A 211 25.80 -12.27 28.32
N PRO A 212 27.04 -11.85 28.63
CA PRO A 212 27.99 -12.68 29.36
C PRO A 212 27.53 -13.03 30.79
N ASP A 213 26.66 -12.21 31.40
CA ASP A 213 26.17 -12.43 32.77
C ASP A 213 25.15 -13.58 32.86
N LYS A 214 24.49 -13.89 31.74
CA LYS A 214 23.51 -14.98 31.60
C LYS A 214 23.63 -15.56 30.19
N PRO A 215 24.71 -16.29 29.89
CA PRO A 215 25.02 -16.69 28.53
C PRO A 215 24.03 -17.72 28.00
N MET A 216 23.76 -17.64 26.70
CA MET A 216 22.98 -18.64 25.96
C MET A 216 23.58 -18.82 24.57
N ILE A 217 23.30 -19.97 23.96
CA ILE A 217 23.71 -20.28 22.59
C ILE A 217 22.47 -20.23 21.69
N LYS A 218 22.57 -19.52 20.56
CA LYS A 218 21.54 -19.45 19.52
C LYS A 218 22.16 -19.86 18.18
N GLY A 219 21.33 -20.36 17.26
CA GLY A 219 21.78 -20.72 15.91
C GLY A 219 22.72 -21.92 15.85
N THR A 220 22.45 -22.98 16.62
CA THR A 220 23.22 -24.23 16.55
C THR A 220 23.04 -24.94 15.22
N ALA A 221 23.99 -25.82 14.88
CA ALA A 221 23.80 -26.84 13.85
C ALA A 221 23.07 -28.05 14.46
N GLN A 222 22.00 -28.50 13.83
CA GLN A 222 21.16 -29.59 14.32
C GLN A 222 21.07 -30.71 13.28
N ASN A 223 21.14 -31.95 13.75
CA ASN A 223 21.00 -33.15 12.93
C ASN A 223 19.51 -33.50 12.69
N PRO A 224 19.22 -34.47 11.81
CA PRO A 224 17.84 -34.90 11.52
C PRO A 224 17.05 -35.45 12.71
N ASP A 225 17.73 -35.84 13.79
CA ASP A 225 17.14 -36.38 15.01
C ASP A 225 16.34 -35.35 15.82
N VAL A 226 16.65 -34.05 15.71
CA VAL A 226 15.99 -32.98 16.49
C VAL A 226 15.52 -31.78 15.67
N PHE A 227 16.02 -31.58 14.45
CA PHE A 227 15.72 -30.37 13.66
C PHE A 227 14.22 -30.20 13.40
N PHE A 228 13.51 -31.28 13.04
CA PHE A 228 12.09 -31.19 12.72
C PHE A 228 11.27 -30.78 13.96
N GLN A 229 11.54 -31.37 15.11
CA GLN A 229 10.90 -31.05 16.38
C GLN A 229 11.17 -29.60 16.78
N GLY A 230 12.40 -29.13 16.62
CA GLY A 230 12.77 -27.72 16.86
C GLY A 230 12.03 -26.75 15.94
N ARG A 231 11.83 -27.12 14.66
CA ARG A 231 11.13 -26.29 13.68
C ARG A 231 9.63 -26.16 13.97
N GLU A 232 8.99 -27.23 14.44
CA GLU A 232 7.57 -27.27 14.80
C GLU A 232 7.26 -26.64 16.16
N ALA A 233 8.26 -26.51 17.04
CA ALA A 233 8.07 -25.90 18.36
C ALA A 233 7.58 -24.44 18.31
N ALA A 234 7.74 -23.76 17.17
CA ALA A 234 7.25 -22.40 16.96
C ALA A 234 5.75 -22.32 16.60
N THR A 235 5.11 -23.43 16.20
CA THR A 235 3.74 -23.47 15.69
C THR A 235 2.71 -22.77 16.60
N PRO A 236 2.71 -22.94 17.93
CA PRO A 236 1.77 -22.24 18.81
C PRO A 236 1.87 -20.70 18.75
N PHE A 237 3.06 -20.14 18.49
CA PHE A 237 3.23 -18.68 18.35
C PHE A 237 2.51 -18.16 17.10
N TYR A 238 2.61 -18.89 15.99
CA TYR A 238 1.94 -18.53 14.74
C TYR A 238 0.42 -18.71 14.81
N GLN A 239 -0.05 -19.75 15.51
CA GLN A 239 -1.49 -19.97 15.75
C GLN A 239 -2.10 -18.85 16.61
N GLN A 240 -1.34 -18.34 17.58
CA GLN A 240 -1.80 -17.26 18.47
C GLN A 240 -1.70 -15.86 17.82
N ALA A 241 -0.81 -15.66 16.85
CA ALA A 241 -0.52 -14.35 16.27
C ALA A 241 -1.76 -13.61 15.71
N PRO A 242 -2.67 -14.23 14.93
CA PRO A 242 -3.89 -13.54 14.48
C PRO A 242 -4.75 -12.99 15.62
N HIS A 243 -4.85 -13.70 16.74
CA HIS A 243 -5.58 -13.23 17.92
C HIS A 243 -4.92 -12.01 18.55
N ILE A 244 -3.59 -12.04 18.73
CA ILE A 244 -2.80 -10.91 19.26
C ILE A 244 -2.96 -9.68 18.36
N ILE A 245 -2.93 -9.86 17.03
CA ILE A 245 -3.12 -8.76 16.09
C ILE A 245 -4.52 -8.17 16.24
N LYS A 246 -5.58 -8.99 16.35
CA LYS A 246 -6.95 -8.50 16.61
C LYS A 246 -7.06 -7.69 17.90
N GLN A 247 -6.40 -8.13 18.98
CA GLN A 247 -6.35 -7.36 20.23
C GLN A 247 -5.68 -6.00 20.05
N ASN A 248 -4.59 -5.95 19.27
CA ASN A 248 -3.90 -4.70 18.96
C ASN A 248 -4.73 -3.76 18.06
N LEU A 249 -5.48 -4.30 17.09
CA LEU A 249 -6.44 -3.51 16.30
C LEU A 249 -7.56 -2.93 17.17
N ALA A 250 -8.08 -3.71 18.12
CA ALA A 250 -9.09 -3.24 19.07
C ALA A 250 -8.54 -2.15 20.00
N LYS A 251 -7.31 -2.33 20.51
CA LYS A 251 -6.61 -1.32 21.31
C LYS A 251 -6.38 -0.02 20.54
N LEU A 252 -6.04 -0.12 19.25
CA LEU A 252 -5.86 1.04 18.39
C LEU A 252 -7.18 1.80 18.24
N ALA A 253 -8.27 1.08 18.00
CA ALA A 253 -9.61 1.68 17.91
C ALA A 253 -10.03 2.39 19.21
N GLU A 254 -9.70 1.83 20.37
CA GLU A 254 -9.98 2.48 21.67
C GLU A 254 -9.24 3.82 21.82
N LEU A 255 -7.97 3.87 21.39
CA LEU A 255 -7.10 5.03 21.61
C LEU A 255 -7.24 6.11 20.53
N THR A 256 -7.49 5.71 19.29
CA THR A 256 -7.52 6.62 18.11
C THR A 256 -8.92 6.79 17.53
N GLY A 257 -9.84 5.85 17.77
CA GLY A 257 -11.12 5.77 17.08
C GLY A 257 -11.06 5.08 15.70
N HIS A 258 -9.87 4.76 15.18
CA HIS A 258 -9.72 4.07 13.90
C HIS A 258 -9.92 2.57 14.06
N GLN A 259 -10.92 2.03 13.36
CA GLN A 259 -11.31 0.62 13.45
C GLN A 259 -10.84 -0.15 12.23
N TYR A 260 -10.24 -1.31 12.47
CA TYR A 260 -9.74 -2.20 11.43
C TYR A 260 -10.00 -3.65 11.80
N LYS A 261 -10.04 -4.50 10.79
CA LYS A 261 -10.07 -5.96 10.91
C LYS A 261 -8.95 -6.61 10.10
N LEU A 262 -8.61 -7.86 10.41
CA LEU A 262 -7.62 -8.64 9.64
C LEU A 262 -8.01 -8.74 8.16
N TYR A 263 -9.29 -8.96 7.93
CA TYR A 263 -9.98 -8.94 6.66
C TYR A 263 -11.20 -8.05 6.86
N GLU A 264 -11.48 -7.15 5.93
CA GLU A 264 -12.62 -6.25 6.05
C GLU A 264 -13.47 -6.30 4.80
N TYR A 265 -14.75 -6.61 5.00
CA TYR A 265 -15.74 -6.56 3.94
C TYR A 265 -16.32 -5.16 3.74
N TYR A 266 -16.51 -4.79 2.48
CA TYR A 266 -17.23 -3.59 2.06
C TYR A 266 -18.20 -3.91 0.92
N GLY A 267 -19.40 -3.32 0.95
CA GLY A 267 -20.38 -3.41 -0.13
C GLY A 267 -21.75 -3.88 0.32
N ALA A 268 -22.54 -4.38 -0.63
CA ALA A 268 -23.91 -4.80 -0.36
C ALA A 268 -23.96 -6.03 0.55
N ALA A 269 -24.74 -5.97 1.64
CA ALA A 269 -24.91 -7.12 2.55
C ALA A 269 -25.42 -8.40 1.85
N ASP A 270 -26.07 -8.26 0.70
CA ASP A 270 -26.55 -9.34 -0.15
C ASP A 270 -25.74 -9.50 -1.47
N ALA A 271 -24.46 -9.12 -1.45
CA ALA A 271 -23.58 -9.22 -2.61
C ALA A 271 -23.42 -10.65 -3.14
N THR A 272 -23.58 -10.82 -4.45
CA THR A 272 -23.38 -12.12 -5.12
C THR A 272 -22.01 -12.22 -5.79
N ARG A 273 -21.34 -11.09 -6.02
CA ARG A 273 -20.01 -11.00 -6.64
C ARG A 273 -19.08 -10.21 -5.72
N VAL A 274 -17.95 -10.80 -5.36
CA VAL A 274 -16.98 -10.20 -4.43
C VAL A 274 -15.59 -10.13 -5.07
N ILE A 275 -14.87 -9.03 -4.85
CA ILE A 275 -13.44 -8.93 -5.18
C ILE A 275 -12.62 -9.09 -3.89
N VAL A 276 -11.52 -9.83 -3.93
CA VAL A 276 -10.55 -9.90 -2.82
C VAL A 276 -9.22 -9.33 -3.30
N ALA A 277 -8.65 -8.39 -2.56
CA ALA A 277 -7.39 -7.73 -2.92
C ALA A 277 -6.59 -7.29 -1.67
N MET A 278 -5.35 -6.87 -1.90
CA MET A 278 -4.43 -6.30 -0.90
C MET A 278 -3.90 -4.95 -1.38
N GLY A 279 -3.51 -4.09 -0.45
CA GLY A 279 -2.82 -2.82 -0.73
C GLY A 279 -3.73 -1.75 -1.32
N SER A 280 -3.13 -0.79 -2.03
CA SER A 280 -3.81 0.45 -2.46
C SER A 280 -4.99 0.24 -3.41
N ALA A 281 -5.03 -0.90 -4.12
CA ALA A 281 -6.14 -1.24 -4.98
C ALA A 281 -7.47 -1.36 -4.23
N CYS A 282 -7.42 -1.71 -2.94
CA CYS A 282 -8.63 -1.81 -2.13
C CYS A 282 -9.38 -0.48 -2.04
N GLU A 283 -8.69 0.66 -2.01
CA GLU A 283 -9.33 1.98 -1.99
C GLU A 283 -10.12 2.24 -3.29
N THR A 284 -9.51 2.00 -4.45
CA THR A 284 -10.19 2.13 -5.76
C THR A 284 -11.35 1.13 -5.90
N ILE A 285 -11.20 -0.08 -5.39
CA ILE A 285 -12.25 -1.09 -5.42
C ILE A 285 -13.43 -0.64 -4.55
N GLU A 286 -13.17 -0.13 -3.35
CA GLU A 286 -14.18 0.38 -2.43
C GLU A 286 -14.96 1.56 -3.04
N GLU A 287 -14.25 2.53 -3.63
CA GLU A 287 -14.84 3.67 -4.34
C GLU A 287 -15.75 3.18 -5.49
N THR A 288 -15.31 2.17 -6.23
CA THR A 288 -16.07 1.60 -7.35
C THR A 288 -17.29 0.82 -6.86
N VAL A 289 -17.13 -0.03 -5.84
CA VAL A 289 -18.22 -0.80 -5.23
C VAL A 289 -19.32 0.13 -4.72
N THR A 290 -18.94 1.24 -4.09
CA THR A 290 -19.88 2.28 -3.64
C THR A 290 -20.77 2.76 -4.79
N LYS A 291 -20.14 3.13 -5.92
CA LYS A 291 -20.86 3.62 -7.11
C LYS A 291 -21.76 2.54 -7.73
N LEU A 292 -21.28 1.29 -7.81
CA LEU A 292 -22.05 0.18 -8.38
C LEU A 292 -23.23 -0.23 -7.47
N ASN A 293 -23.05 -0.23 -6.14
CA ASN A 293 -24.14 -0.48 -5.20
C ASN A 293 -25.20 0.62 -5.25
N GLN A 294 -24.82 1.90 -5.40
CA GLN A 294 -25.76 3.00 -5.62
C GLN A 294 -26.56 2.83 -6.92
N ALA A 295 -25.99 2.17 -7.93
CA ALA A 295 -26.68 1.78 -9.16
C ALA A 295 -27.49 0.48 -9.04
N GLY A 296 -27.57 -0.13 -7.85
CA GLY A 296 -28.34 -1.34 -7.55
C GLY A 296 -27.61 -2.66 -7.82
N GLU A 297 -26.31 -2.63 -8.14
CA GLU A 297 -25.54 -3.87 -8.31
C GLU A 297 -25.21 -4.52 -6.96
N LYS A 298 -25.33 -5.84 -6.89
CA LYS A 298 -25.01 -6.65 -5.71
C LYS A 298 -23.55 -7.08 -5.68
N VAL A 299 -22.67 -6.11 -5.49
CA VAL A 299 -21.21 -6.30 -5.47
C VAL A 299 -20.62 -5.94 -4.10
N GLY A 300 -19.48 -6.56 -3.78
CA GLY A 300 -18.69 -6.22 -2.60
C GLY A 300 -17.20 -6.48 -2.79
N ALA A 301 -16.41 -6.18 -1.77
CA ALA A 301 -14.98 -6.41 -1.73
C ALA A 301 -14.53 -6.87 -0.35
N VAL A 302 -13.44 -7.64 -0.29
CA VAL A 302 -12.71 -7.92 0.94
C VAL A 302 -11.30 -7.35 0.81
N LYS A 303 -10.98 -6.41 1.69
CA LYS A 303 -9.64 -5.86 1.89
C LYS A 303 -8.87 -6.78 2.83
N VAL A 304 -7.79 -7.37 2.32
CA VAL A 304 -6.91 -8.25 3.11
C VAL A 304 -5.80 -7.39 3.73
N ARG A 305 -5.83 -7.23 5.06
CA ARG A 305 -4.76 -6.56 5.81
C ARG A 305 -3.75 -7.58 6.31
N LEU A 306 -4.19 -8.64 6.98
CA LEU A 306 -3.30 -9.72 7.41
C LEU A 306 -3.19 -10.80 6.33
N TYR A 307 -2.11 -10.78 5.57
CA TYR A 307 -1.82 -11.83 4.58
C TYR A 307 -1.16 -13.06 5.23
N ARG A 308 -0.30 -12.84 6.23
CA ARG A 308 0.36 -13.91 7.00
C ARG A 308 0.46 -13.55 8.48
N PRO A 309 0.24 -14.50 9.41
CA PRO A 309 -0.39 -15.81 9.20
C PRO A 309 -1.83 -15.65 8.68
N PHE A 310 -2.25 -16.50 7.75
CA PHE A 310 -3.58 -16.40 7.16
C PHE A 310 -4.61 -17.04 8.10
N SER A 311 -5.57 -16.26 8.61
CA SER A 311 -6.65 -16.76 9.47
C SER A 311 -7.87 -17.09 8.63
N ILE A 312 -8.07 -18.38 8.34
CA ILE A 312 -9.16 -18.87 7.48
C ILE A 312 -10.53 -18.49 8.06
N GLU A 313 -10.73 -18.73 9.36
CA GLU A 313 -11.98 -18.40 10.04
C GLU A 313 -12.31 -16.91 9.96
N ASP A 314 -11.34 -16.04 10.29
CA ASP A 314 -11.55 -14.58 10.24
C ASP A 314 -11.81 -14.11 8.79
N PHE A 315 -11.19 -14.73 7.79
CA PHE A 315 -11.43 -14.38 6.38
C PHE A 315 -12.83 -14.78 5.91
N VAL A 316 -13.19 -16.04 6.15
CA VAL A 316 -14.43 -16.61 5.61
C VAL A 316 -15.65 -15.99 6.28
N ASN A 317 -15.56 -15.61 7.56
CA ASN A 317 -16.62 -14.90 8.29
C ASN A 317 -16.93 -13.49 7.76
N GLU A 318 -16.03 -12.88 6.99
CA GLU A 318 -16.28 -11.58 6.36
C GLU A 318 -17.03 -11.69 5.03
N LEU A 319 -17.16 -12.90 4.45
CA LEU A 319 -17.88 -13.09 3.19
C LEU A 319 -19.40 -13.16 3.42
N PRO A 320 -20.22 -12.41 2.67
CA PRO A 320 -21.67 -12.57 2.71
C PRO A 320 -22.09 -14.00 2.34
N ALA A 321 -23.08 -14.54 3.05
CA ALA A 321 -23.67 -15.86 2.76
C ALA A 321 -24.26 -15.98 1.33
N THR A 322 -24.55 -14.85 0.70
CA THR A 322 -25.08 -14.73 -0.66
C THR A 322 -24.00 -14.75 -1.74
N THR A 323 -22.72 -14.84 -1.37
CA THR A 323 -21.60 -14.83 -2.31
C THR A 323 -21.66 -16.04 -3.25
N GLN A 324 -21.69 -15.77 -4.56
CA GLN A 324 -21.73 -16.80 -5.61
C GLN A 324 -20.45 -16.85 -6.44
N ALA A 325 -19.75 -15.71 -6.55
CA ALA A 325 -18.51 -15.63 -7.32
C ALA A 325 -17.52 -14.63 -6.70
N ILE A 326 -16.25 -15.00 -6.73
CA ILE A 326 -15.13 -14.27 -6.15
C ILE A 326 -14.05 -14.11 -7.22
N ALA A 327 -13.62 -12.86 -7.44
CA ALA A 327 -12.39 -12.57 -8.19
C ALA A 327 -11.29 -12.17 -7.20
N VAL A 328 -10.19 -12.92 -7.21
CA VAL A 328 -9.01 -12.60 -6.40
C VAL A 328 -8.00 -11.87 -7.27
N LEU A 329 -7.56 -10.70 -6.81
CA LEU A 329 -6.66 -9.83 -7.55
C LEU A 329 -5.27 -9.86 -6.92
N ASP A 330 -4.32 -10.46 -7.65
CA ASP A 330 -2.92 -10.51 -7.28
C ASP A 330 -2.14 -9.40 -7.99
N ARG A 331 -1.40 -8.60 -7.22
CA ARG A 331 -0.46 -7.60 -7.77
C ARG A 331 0.92 -8.24 -7.96
N THR A 332 0.99 -9.45 -8.49
CA THR A 332 2.25 -10.15 -8.78
C THR A 332 2.08 -11.09 -9.98
N LYS A 333 3.16 -11.72 -10.42
CA LYS A 333 3.13 -12.77 -11.44
C LYS A 333 4.10 -13.89 -11.07
N GLU A 334 3.58 -15.07 -10.75
CA GLU A 334 4.37 -16.30 -10.63
C GLU A 334 4.33 -17.09 -11.94
N SER A 335 5.37 -16.93 -12.76
CA SER A 335 5.45 -17.60 -14.07
C SER A 335 5.54 -19.12 -13.94
N GLY A 336 4.56 -19.83 -14.51
CA GLY A 336 4.48 -21.30 -14.45
C GLY A 336 3.72 -21.83 -13.23
N ALA A 337 3.32 -20.97 -12.29
CA ALA A 337 2.48 -21.37 -11.17
C ALA A 337 1.06 -21.70 -11.64
N VAL A 338 0.39 -22.57 -10.86
CA VAL A 338 -1.03 -22.91 -11.07
C VAL A 338 -1.98 -21.75 -10.77
N GLY A 339 -1.49 -20.72 -10.06
CA GLY A 339 -2.17 -19.49 -9.72
C GLY A 339 -1.24 -18.59 -8.90
N ASP A 340 -1.58 -17.31 -8.78
CA ASP A 340 -0.81 -16.35 -7.99
C ASP A 340 -1.14 -16.51 -6.47
N PRO A 341 -0.28 -16.02 -5.55
CA PRO A 341 -0.30 -16.42 -4.14
C PRO A 341 -1.62 -16.17 -3.41
N LEU A 342 -2.20 -14.97 -3.53
CA LEU A 342 -3.46 -14.66 -2.85
C LEU A 342 -4.59 -15.51 -3.42
N TYR A 343 -4.68 -15.65 -4.75
CA TYR A 343 -5.65 -16.55 -5.38
C TYR A 343 -5.58 -17.98 -4.83
N LEU A 344 -4.38 -18.54 -4.67
CA LEU A 344 -4.20 -19.89 -4.13
C LEU A 344 -4.61 -19.99 -2.66
N ASP A 345 -4.27 -19.00 -1.85
CA ASP A 345 -4.65 -18.98 -0.43
C ASP A 345 -6.17 -18.87 -0.26
N ILE A 346 -6.82 -17.97 -0.99
CA ILE A 346 -8.27 -17.76 -0.93
C ILE A 346 -9.03 -18.99 -1.40
N LYS A 347 -8.57 -19.60 -2.50
CA LYS A 347 -9.18 -20.84 -3.00
C LYS A 347 -9.06 -21.98 -2.00
N THR A 348 -7.90 -22.11 -1.35
CA THR A 348 -7.67 -23.11 -0.30
C THR A 348 -8.55 -22.83 0.93
N ALA A 349 -8.59 -21.59 1.40
CA ALA A 349 -9.38 -21.17 2.56
C ALA A 349 -10.88 -21.44 2.39
N ILE A 350 -11.42 -21.19 1.20
CA ILE A 350 -12.83 -21.48 0.89
C ILE A 350 -13.12 -22.97 0.91
N ILE A 351 -12.23 -23.80 0.35
CA ILE A 351 -12.40 -25.25 0.33
C ILE A 351 -12.32 -25.81 1.75
N ASP A 352 -11.30 -25.41 2.51
CA ASP A 352 -11.12 -25.84 3.91
C ASP A 352 -12.32 -25.47 4.79
N ALA A 353 -12.85 -24.24 4.63
CA ALA A 353 -14.04 -23.83 5.37
C ALA A 353 -15.31 -24.61 5.00
N ILE A 354 -15.45 -25.07 3.75
CA ILE A 354 -16.55 -25.96 3.36
C ILE A 354 -16.35 -27.34 3.97
N GLU A 355 -15.14 -27.90 3.90
CA GLU A 355 -14.82 -29.22 4.46
C GLU A 355 -15.01 -29.27 5.98
N ASN A 356 -14.86 -28.11 6.65
CA ASN A 356 -15.02 -27.95 8.09
C ASN A 356 -16.40 -27.40 8.51
N ASP A 357 -17.38 -27.33 7.61
CA ASP A 357 -18.74 -26.79 7.86
C ASP A 357 -18.76 -25.38 8.49
N SER A 358 -17.73 -24.56 8.22
CA SER A 358 -17.57 -23.20 8.75
C SER A 358 -17.79 -22.09 7.70
N ALA A 359 -18.00 -22.47 6.42
CA ALA A 359 -18.32 -21.53 5.36
C ALA A 359 -19.73 -20.92 5.49
N PRO A 360 -19.93 -19.61 5.25
CA PRO A 360 -21.23 -18.95 5.40
C PRO A 360 -22.18 -19.19 4.22
N PHE A 361 -21.68 -19.73 3.11
CA PHE A 361 -22.46 -19.93 1.89
C PHE A 361 -22.91 -21.39 1.71
N SER A 362 -24.13 -21.57 1.19
CA SER A 362 -24.75 -22.89 0.97
C SER A 362 -24.17 -23.66 -0.22
N GLN A 363 -23.42 -23.00 -1.10
CA GLN A 363 -22.82 -23.59 -2.29
C GLN A 363 -21.41 -23.04 -2.48
N LEU A 364 -20.50 -23.86 -3.01
CA LEU A 364 -19.14 -23.46 -3.34
C LEU A 364 -19.16 -22.28 -4.34
N PRO A 365 -18.68 -21.08 -3.97
CA PRO A 365 -18.61 -19.97 -4.91
C PRO A 365 -17.58 -20.24 -5.99
N LEU A 366 -17.81 -19.67 -7.18
CA LEU A 366 -16.79 -19.65 -8.22
C LEU A 366 -15.62 -18.76 -7.78
N VAL A 367 -14.40 -19.28 -7.75
CA VAL A 367 -13.19 -18.48 -7.47
C VAL A 367 -12.32 -18.38 -8.72
N ILE A 368 -12.10 -17.15 -9.21
CA ILE A 368 -11.22 -16.85 -10.34
C ILE A 368 -10.07 -15.94 -9.92
N GLY A 369 -8.95 -15.99 -10.65
CA GLY A 369 -7.74 -15.20 -10.37
C GLY A 369 -7.48 -14.18 -11.46
N GLY A 370 -7.06 -12.99 -11.06
CA GLY A 370 -6.70 -11.90 -11.97
C GLY A 370 -5.43 -11.20 -11.53
N ARG A 371 -4.64 -10.73 -12.49
CA ARG A 371 -3.48 -9.88 -12.22
C ARG A 371 -3.72 -8.45 -12.66
N TYR A 372 -3.18 -7.52 -11.89
CA TYR A 372 -3.29 -6.10 -12.15
C TYR A 372 -2.03 -5.36 -11.69
N GLY A 373 -1.88 -4.10 -12.09
CA GLY A 373 -1.03 -3.15 -11.38
C GLY A 373 0.47 -3.42 -11.33
N LEU A 374 1.00 -4.34 -12.15
CA LEU A 374 2.42 -4.68 -12.18
C LEU A 374 3.26 -3.47 -12.62
N GLY A 375 4.34 -3.17 -11.89
CA GLY A 375 5.20 -2.02 -12.16
C GLY A 375 4.47 -0.67 -12.13
N SER A 376 3.56 -0.47 -11.18
CA SER A 376 2.64 0.66 -11.07
C SER A 376 1.81 0.91 -12.33
N LYS A 377 1.47 -0.14 -13.10
CA LYS A 377 0.41 -0.01 -14.10
C LYS A 377 -0.86 0.51 -13.40
N GLU A 378 -1.53 1.47 -14.03
CA GLU A 378 -2.77 2.03 -13.49
C GLU A 378 -3.82 0.95 -13.21
N PHE A 379 -4.60 1.18 -12.16
CA PHE A 379 -5.74 0.37 -11.79
C PHE A 379 -6.91 1.29 -11.44
N THR A 380 -7.77 1.52 -12.42
CA THR A 380 -8.83 2.53 -12.36
C THR A 380 -10.19 1.91 -12.05
N PRO A 381 -11.20 2.72 -11.69
CA PRO A 381 -12.57 2.25 -11.49
C PRO A 381 -13.16 1.50 -12.70
N ALA A 382 -12.81 1.91 -13.92
CA ALA A 382 -13.20 1.21 -15.14
C ALA A 382 -12.67 -0.23 -15.18
N MET A 383 -11.42 -0.42 -14.73
CA MET A 383 -10.80 -1.74 -14.65
C MET A 383 -11.45 -2.60 -13.57
N VAL A 384 -11.76 -2.02 -12.40
CA VAL A 384 -12.52 -2.72 -11.34
C VAL A 384 -13.89 -3.17 -11.87
N LYS A 385 -14.61 -2.29 -12.56
CA LYS A 385 -15.90 -2.64 -13.17
C LYS A 385 -15.76 -3.82 -14.15
N ALA A 386 -14.72 -3.83 -14.99
CA ALA A 386 -14.49 -4.95 -15.90
C ALA A 386 -14.25 -6.29 -15.19
N VAL A 387 -13.66 -6.29 -13.98
CA VAL A 387 -13.57 -7.49 -13.15
C VAL A 387 -14.96 -7.97 -12.73
N PHE A 388 -15.83 -7.07 -12.25
CA PHE A 388 -17.21 -7.43 -11.90
C PHE A 388 -18.06 -7.85 -13.10
N ASP A 389 -17.87 -7.22 -14.25
CA ASP A 389 -18.53 -7.59 -15.50
C ASP A 389 -18.10 -9.00 -15.92
N ASN A 390 -16.80 -9.32 -15.85
CA ASN A 390 -16.29 -10.68 -16.11
C ASN A 390 -16.90 -11.71 -15.15
N LEU A 391 -17.08 -11.39 -13.87
CA LEU A 391 -17.76 -12.28 -12.92
C LEU A 391 -19.22 -12.56 -13.33
N ALA A 392 -19.92 -11.55 -13.89
CA ALA A 392 -21.31 -11.68 -14.34
C ALA A 392 -21.47 -12.48 -15.65
N LEU A 393 -20.40 -12.70 -16.42
CA LEU A 393 -20.46 -13.44 -17.68
C LEU A 393 -20.86 -14.91 -17.48
N SER A 394 -21.41 -15.54 -18.52
CA SER A 394 -21.65 -16.98 -18.54
C SER A 394 -20.34 -17.77 -18.50
N LYS A 395 -20.41 -19.05 -18.12
CA LYS A 395 -19.22 -19.93 -18.00
C LYS A 395 -18.39 -20.01 -19.28
N SER A 396 -19.00 -19.92 -20.46
CA SER A 396 -18.31 -19.99 -21.75
C SER A 396 -17.57 -18.71 -22.14
N LEU A 397 -18.01 -17.55 -21.63
CA LEU A 397 -17.42 -16.24 -21.96
C LEU A 397 -16.46 -15.73 -20.88
N ARG A 398 -16.62 -16.19 -19.64
CA ARG A 398 -15.82 -15.75 -18.49
C ARG A 398 -14.36 -16.20 -18.59
N LYS A 399 -13.42 -15.26 -18.40
CA LYS A 399 -12.01 -15.57 -18.20
C LYS A 399 -11.73 -15.94 -16.74
N LYS A 400 -11.12 -17.10 -16.50
CA LYS A 400 -10.80 -17.60 -15.14
C LYS A 400 -9.43 -17.18 -14.62
N SER A 401 -8.48 -17.03 -15.54
CA SER A 401 -7.19 -16.40 -15.29
C SER A 401 -7.12 -15.24 -16.25
N PHE A 402 -7.04 -14.02 -15.74
CA PHE A 402 -7.10 -12.82 -16.55
C PHE A 402 -6.04 -11.80 -16.13
N VAL A 403 -5.84 -10.81 -16.98
CA VAL A 403 -5.08 -9.61 -16.68
C VAL A 403 -5.96 -8.39 -16.95
N VAL A 404 -5.75 -7.29 -16.23
CA VAL A 404 -6.48 -6.04 -16.46
C VAL A 404 -5.52 -4.85 -16.46
N GLY A 405 -5.76 -3.87 -17.33
CA GLY A 405 -4.90 -2.70 -17.52
C GLY A 405 -3.84 -2.83 -18.64
N ILE A 406 -3.87 -3.94 -19.40
CA ILE A 406 -3.09 -4.12 -20.64
C ILE A 406 -3.97 -4.67 -21.75
N ASP A 407 -3.53 -4.48 -22.99
CA ASP A 407 -4.00 -5.28 -24.11
C ASP A 407 -3.05 -6.47 -24.29
N ASP A 408 -3.58 -7.67 -24.12
CA ASP A 408 -2.84 -8.92 -24.27
C ASP A 408 -3.35 -9.63 -25.53
N ASP A 409 -2.80 -9.20 -26.66
CA ASP A 409 -3.09 -9.70 -28.00
C ASP A 409 -2.33 -11.00 -28.32
N VAL A 410 -1.53 -11.51 -27.38
CA VAL A 410 -0.76 -12.76 -27.53
C VAL A 410 -1.43 -13.92 -26.82
N SER A 411 -1.72 -13.79 -25.52
CA SER A 411 -2.36 -14.84 -24.74
C SER A 411 -3.85 -14.62 -24.52
N HIS A 412 -4.38 -13.48 -24.98
CA HIS A 412 -5.79 -13.13 -24.97
C HIS A 412 -6.43 -13.23 -23.59
N ASN A 413 -5.68 -12.90 -22.53
CA ASN A 413 -6.16 -12.95 -21.15
C ASN A 413 -6.61 -11.58 -20.62
N SER A 414 -6.42 -10.50 -21.39
CA SER A 414 -6.85 -9.16 -20.99
C SER A 414 -8.38 -9.03 -20.92
N LEU A 415 -8.86 -8.32 -19.89
CA LEU A 415 -10.26 -7.88 -19.83
C LEU A 415 -10.42 -6.56 -20.59
N ALA A 416 -11.44 -6.50 -21.45
CA ALA A 416 -11.89 -5.24 -22.02
C ALA A 416 -12.62 -4.41 -20.95
N TYR A 417 -12.44 -3.10 -20.99
CA TYR A 417 -13.10 -2.15 -20.08
C TYR A 417 -13.45 -0.86 -20.82
N ASP A 418 -14.49 -0.17 -20.36
CA ASP A 418 -14.86 1.15 -20.87
C ASP A 418 -14.03 2.24 -20.15
N PRO A 419 -13.06 2.89 -20.82
CA PRO A 419 -12.21 3.89 -20.18
C PRO A 419 -12.97 5.15 -19.72
N ASN A 420 -14.21 5.36 -20.19
CA ASN A 420 -15.03 6.51 -19.81
C ASN A 420 -15.76 6.30 -18.48
N PHE A 421 -15.71 5.10 -17.89
CA PHE A 421 -16.27 4.88 -16.57
C PHE A 421 -15.37 5.50 -15.50
N VAL A 422 -15.87 6.57 -14.85
CA VAL A 422 -15.19 7.31 -13.78
C VAL A 422 -16.04 7.24 -12.51
N SER A 423 -15.46 6.99 -11.34
CA SER A 423 -16.18 7.00 -10.04
C SER A 423 -15.94 8.23 -9.17
N SER A 424 -14.94 9.06 -9.49
CA SER A 424 -14.64 10.24 -8.70
C SER A 424 -15.82 11.21 -8.58
N ASN A 425 -15.94 11.86 -7.42
CA ASN A 425 -16.99 12.84 -7.16
C ASN A 425 -16.76 14.11 -8.00
N PRO A 426 -17.67 14.50 -8.90
CA PRO A 426 -17.49 15.66 -9.78
C PRO A 426 -17.46 17.00 -9.03
N ASN A 427 -17.94 17.04 -7.79
CA ASN A 427 -17.91 18.25 -6.95
C ASN A 427 -16.56 18.47 -6.28
N ASN A 428 -15.68 17.46 -6.24
CA ASN A 428 -14.34 17.62 -5.69
C ASN A 428 -13.44 18.37 -6.68
N PHE A 429 -12.51 19.16 -6.16
CA PHE A 429 -11.44 19.69 -7.00
C PHE A 429 -10.59 18.53 -7.52
N SER A 430 -10.31 18.52 -8.82
CA SER A 430 -9.42 17.56 -9.48
C SER A 430 -8.56 18.31 -10.48
N GLY A 431 -7.31 18.57 -10.09
CA GLY A 431 -6.36 19.40 -10.82
C GLY A 431 -5.20 18.60 -11.40
N ILE A 432 -4.91 18.81 -12.69
CA ILE A 432 -3.72 18.26 -13.37
C ILE A 432 -2.77 19.40 -13.73
N PHE A 433 -1.50 19.28 -13.34
CA PHE A 433 -0.49 20.32 -13.56
C PHE A 433 0.68 19.75 -14.33
N PHE A 434 0.91 20.29 -15.54
CA PHE A 434 2.02 19.93 -16.41
C PHE A 434 3.16 20.93 -16.23
N GLY A 435 4.25 20.47 -15.63
CA GLY A 435 5.47 21.23 -15.39
C GLY A 435 6.67 20.65 -16.13
N MET A 436 7.74 21.42 -16.26
CA MET A 436 9.04 20.96 -16.71
C MET A 436 9.86 20.46 -15.51
N GLY A 437 10.70 19.45 -15.72
CA GLY A 437 11.61 18.96 -14.69
C GLY A 437 12.45 20.12 -14.15
N SER A 438 12.44 20.30 -12.83
CA SER A 438 13.11 21.39 -12.08
C SER A 438 12.55 22.82 -12.24
N ASP A 439 11.35 23.01 -12.80
CA ASP A 439 10.74 24.35 -12.91
C ASP A 439 10.02 24.86 -11.64
N GLY A 440 9.96 24.03 -10.59
CA GLY A 440 9.29 24.35 -9.32
C GLY A 440 7.84 23.92 -9.23
N THR A 441 7.21 23.42 -10.30
CA THR A 441 5.77 23.03 -10.33
C THR A 441 5.42 22.02 -9.25
N VAL A 442 6.18 20.92 -9.16
CA VAL A 442 5.96 19.89 -8.15
C VAL A 442 6.11 20.46 -6.73
N GLY A 443 7.10 21.31 -6.49
CA GLY A 443 7.31 21.96 -5.19
C GLY A 443 6.17 22.90 -4.81
N ALA A 444 5.72 23.73 -5.76
CA ALA A 444 4.56 24.61 -5.58
C ALA A 444 3.26 23.83 -5.32
N ASN A 445 3.06 22.71 -6.01
CA ASN A 445 1.91 21.84 -5.78
C ASN A 445 1.94 21.16 -4.41
N LYS A 446 3.10 20.63 -3.98
CA LYS A 446 3.28 20.11 -2.61
C LYS A 446 2.98 21.18 -1.56
N ASN A 447 3.47 22.40 -1.77
CA ASN A 447 3.19 23.53 -0.88
C ASN A 447 1.71 23.92 -0.89
N SER A 448 1.04 23.90 -2.05
CA SER A 448 -0.39 24.19 -2.17
C SER A 448 -1.25 23.17 -1.43
N ILE A 449 -0.90 21.88 -1.52
CA ILE A 449 -1.56 20.81 -0.75
C ILE A 449 -1.42 21.08 0.76
N LYS A 450 -0.23 21.46 1.23
CA LYS A 450 0.00 21.83 2.63
C LYS A 450 -0.85 23.02 3.06
N ILE A 451 -0.79 24.13 2.31
CA ILE A 451 -1.58 25.34 2.61
C ILE A 451 -3.07 25.00 2.69
N ILE A 452 -3.62 24.29 1.70
CA ILE A 452 -5.05 23.95 1.68
C ILE A 452 -5.39 23.00 2.82
N GLY A 453 -4.59 21.96 3.04
CA GLY A 453 -4.86 20.94 4.06
C GLY A 453 -4.73 21.44 5.50
N GLU A 454 -3.82 22.38 5.76
CA GLU A 454 -3.59 23.00 7.08
C GLU A 454 -4.59 24.12 7.39
N ASN A 455 -5.08 24.83 6.36
CA ASN A 455 -5.98 25.98 6.53
C ASN A 455 -7.44 25.70 6.15
N SER A 456 -7.82 24.43 5.98
CA SER A 456 -9.21 24.02 5.74
C SER A 456 -9.51 22.63 6.29
N ASP A 457 -10.80 22.32 6.44
CA ASP A 457 -11.29 21.00 6.82
C ASP A 457 -11.35 20.02 5.63
N LYS A 458 -10.79 20.37 4.47
CA LYS A 458 -10.82 19.49 3.30
C LYS A 458 -9.82 18.36 3.47
N PHE A 459 -10.21 17.20 2.96
CA PHE A 459 -9.28 16.15 2.62
C PHE A 459 -8.48 16.58 1.39
N VAL A 460 -7.19 16.29 1.41
CA VAL A 460 -6.27 16.60 0.31
C VAL A 460 -5.53 15.34 -0.11
N GLN A 461 -5.29 15.23 -1.42
CA GLN A 461 -4.49 14.16 -2.00
C GLN A 461 -3.55 14.76 -3.06
N GLY A 462 -2.31 14.31 -3.09
CA GLY A 462 -1.33 14.67 -4.12
C GLY A 462 -0.53 13.47 -4.62
N PHE A 463 -0.47 13.29 -5.93
CA PHE A 463 0.38 12.30 -6.58
C PHE A 463 1.19 12.95 -7.70
N PHE A 464 2.43 12.52 -7.88
CA PHE A 464 3.38 13.18 -8.79
C PHE A 464 4.05 12.16 -9.70
N GLU A 465 3.84 12.32 -11.01
CA GLU A 465 4.51 11.55 -12.05
C GLU A 465 5.78 12.27 -12.51
N TYR A 466 6.87 11.50 -12.59
CA TYR A 466 8.17 11.97 -13.04
C TYR A 466 8.60 11.18 -14.26
N ASP A 467 9.30 11.84 -15.18
CA ASP A 467 9.99 11.16 -16.28
C ASP A 467 11.29 10.51 -15.76
N SER A 468 11.69 9.42 -16.42
CA SER A 468 13.02 8.81 -16.32
C SER A 468 14.18 9.76 -16.63
N LYS A 469 13.95 10.78 -17.47
CA LYS A 469 14.97 11.78 -17.82
C LYS A 469 15.20 12.74 -16.66
N LYS A 470 16.46 12.89 -16.25
CA LYS A 470 16.89 13.76 -15.13
C LYS A 470 16.70 15.26 -15.37
N SER A 471 16.62 15.73 -16.63
CA SER A 471 16.48 17.14 -16.97
C SER A 471 15.66 17.37 -18.25
N GLY A 472 14.88 18.45 -18.30
CA GLY A 472 14.19 18.91 -19.51
C GLY A 472 13.00 18.05 -19.96
N SER A 473 12.57 17.11 -19.13
CA SER A 473 11.34 16.32 -19.29
C SER A 473 10.12 17.01 -18.68
N TYR A 474 8.93 16.45 -18.89
CA TYR A 474 7.72 16.91 -18.23
C TYR A 474 7.48 16.16 -16.91
N THR A 475 6.77 16.81 -16.00
CA THR A 475 6.23 16.25 -14.76
C THR A 475 4.73 16.48 -14.75
N ILE A 476 3.98 15.55 -14.18
CA ILE A 476 2.53 15.70 -14.03
C ILE A 476 2.17 15.59 -12.56
N SER A 477 1.52 16.62 -12.01
CA SER A 477 0.98 16.56 -10.65
C SER A 477 -0.52 16.36 -10.71
N HIS A 478 -1.04 15.46 -9.89
CA HIS A 478 -2.45 15.14 -9.72
C HIS A 478 -2.89 15.52 -8.32
N LEU A 479 -3.74 16.53 -8.21
CA LEU A 479 -4.22 17.07 -6.94
C LEU A 479 -5.72 16.86 -6.82
N ARG A 480 -6.17 16.33 -5.68
CA ARG A 480 -7.59 16.24 -5.35
C ARG A 480 -7.86 16.91 -4.01
N PHE A 481 -8.95 17.68 -3.93
CA PHE A 481 -9.44 18.26 -2.69
C PHE A 481 -10.96 18.04 -2.56
N GLY A 482 -11.42 17.62 -1.39
CA GLY A 482 -12.83 17.31 -1.18
C GLY A 482 -13.25 17.36 0.29
N GLU A 483 -14.55 17.39 0.52
CA GLU A 483 -15.14 17.35 1.87
C GLU A 483 -15.20 15.93 2.46
N GLN A 484 -14.97 14.92 1.63
CA GLN A 484 -14.97 13.51 1.98
C GLN A 484 -13.57 12.91 1.79
N ALA A 485 -13.30 11.81 2.50
CA ALA A 485 -12.06 11.06 2.33
C ALA A 485 -11.86 10.69 0.86
N ILE A 486 -10.62 10.83 0.38
CA ILE A 486 -10.26 10.62 -1.02
C ILE A 486 -9.63 9.23 -1.14
N GLN A 487 -10.37 8.28 -1.70
CA GLN A 487 -9.95 6.90 -1.92
C GLN A 487 -9.37 6.66 -3.32
N SER A 488 -9.22 7.72 -4.12
CA SER A 488 -8.85 7.63 -5.53
C SER A 488 -7.35 7.35 -5.72
N THR A 489 -6.89 6.14 -5.44
CA THR A 489 -5.49 5.68 -5.59
C THR A 489 -5.13 5.37 -7.05
N TYR A 490 -5.51 6.28 -7.95
CA TYR A 490 -5.30 6.24 -9.40
C TYR A 490 -5.12 7.67 -9.94
N LEU A 491 -4.62 7.82 -11.18
CA LEU A 491 -4.45 9.13 -11.81
C LEU A 491 -5.79 9.83 -12.11
N ILE A 492 -5.80 11.16 -12.25
CA ILE A 492 -7.04 11.88 -12.55
C ILE A 492 -7.49 11.57 -13.98
N GLN A 493 -8.68 10.97 -14.12
CA GLN A 493 -9.29 10.64 -15.42
C GLN A 493 -10.18 11.77 -15.97
N SER A 494 -10.66 12.66 -15.09
CA SER A 494 -11.50 13.81 -15.43
C SER A 494 -11.19 14.97 -14.48
N ALA A 495 -10.61 16.04 -15.01
CA ALA A 495 -10.08 17.18 -14.29
C ALA A 495 -10.92 18.43 -14.53
N ASN A 496 -11.30 19.12 -13.47
CA ASN A 496 -11.98 20.42 -13.56
C ASN A 496 -11.00 21.61 -13.59
N PHE A 497 -9.72 21.34 -13.36
CA PHE A 497 -8.65 22.32 -13.50
C PHE A 497 -7.44 21.68 -14.17
N ILE A 498 -6.92 22.32 -15.22
CA ILE A 498 -5.68 21.90 -15.87
C ILE A 498 -4.75 23.09 -15.98
N ALA A 499 -3.49 22.93 -15.58
CA ALA A 499 -2.45 23.93 -15.75
C ALA A 499 -1.33 23.42 -16.66
N CYS A 500 -0.92 24.23 -17.62
CA CYS A 500 0.22 24.00 -18.49
C CYS A 500 1.26 25.10 -18.29
N HIS A 501 2.35 24.80 -17.59
CA HIS A 501 3.37 25.78 -17.24
C HIS A 501 4.45 25.96 -18.32
N SER A 502 4.37 25.18 -19.41
CA SER A 502 5.26 25.33 -20.58
C SER A 502 4.43 25.29 -21.87
N PHE A 503 4.32 26.44 -22.55
CA PHE A 503 3.56 26.56 -23.81
C PHE A 503 3.97 25.52 -24.86
N SER A 504 5.26 25.15 -24.90
CA SER A 504 5.80 24.18 -25.85
C SER A 504 5.17 22.78 -25.74
N PHE A 505 4.60 22.43 -24.60
CA PHE A 505 3.97 21.14 -24.36
C PHE A 505 2.68 20.94 -25.15
N LEU A 506 1.96 22.01 -25.48
CA LEU A 506 0.73 21.92 -26.28
C LEU A 506 0.93 21.28 -27.66
N ASN A 507 2.11 21.50 -28.25
CA ASN A 507 2.48 20.94 -29.54
C ASN A 507 2.87 19.46 -29.46
N LYS A 508 3.27 18.99 -28.26
CA LYS A 508 3.88 17.66 -28.06
C LYS A 508 2.93 16.67 -27.40
N TYR A 509 2.07 17.14 -26.51
CA TYR A 509 1.29 16.29 -25.61
C TYR A 509 -0.19 16.65 -25.64
N ASN A 510 -1.03 15.67 -25.37
CA ASN A 510 -2.47 15.87 -25.22
C ASN A 510 -2.83 16.40 -23.83
N ILE A 511 -2.48 17.66 -23.57
CA ILE A 511 -2.65 18.30 -22.25
C ILE A 511 -4.12 18.33 -21.78
N LEU A 512 -5.07 18.41 -22.72
CA LEU A 512 -6.50 18.47 -22.43
C LEU A 512 -7.21 17.11 -22.54
N GLU A 513 -6.48 16.00 -22.57
CA GLU A 513 -7.06 14.65 -22.69
C GLU A 513 -8.09 14.34 -21.61
N HIS A 514 -7.78 14.71 -20.37
CA HIS A 514 -8.62 14.46 -19.20
C HIS A 514 -9.42 15.69 -18.78
N ALA A 515 -9.59 16.70 -19.65
CA ALA A 515 -10.36 17.89 -19.30
C ALA A 515 -11.86 17.57 -19.20
N ALA A 516 -12.48 17.89 -18.06
CA ALA A 516 -13.92 17.85 -17.92
C ALA A 516 -14.59 18.97 -18.75
N ILE A 517 -15.87 18.78 -19.10
CA ILE A 517 -16.66 19.84 -19.73
C ILE A 517 -16.74 21.04 -18.76
N GLY A 518 -16.40 22.23 -19.25
CA GLY A 518 -16.38 23.45 -18.44
C GLY A 518 -15.16 23.61 -17.53
N ALA A 519 -14.13 22.75 -17.69
CA ALA A 519 -12.90 22.85 -16.93
C ALA A 519 -12.20 24.20 -17.13
N THR A 520 -11.44 24.63 -16.13
CA THR A 520 -10.56 25.81 -16.24
C THR A 520 -9.21 25.40 -16.78
N PHE A 521 -8.73 26.07 -17.82
CA PHE A 521 -7.40 25.82 -18.38
C PHE A 521 -6.46 27.00 -18.16
N LEU A 522 -5.52 26.84 -17.24
CA LEU A 522 -4.46 27.81 -16.96
C LEU A 522 -3.25 27.53 -17.85
N ILE A 523 -2.84 28.51 -18.67
CA ILE A 523 -1.68 28.37 -19.55
C ILE A 523 -0.64 29.46 -19.32
N THR A 524 0.61 29.05 -19.20
CA THR A 524 1.76 29.96 -19.29
C THR A 524 2.13 30.14 -20.77
N SER A 525 1.99 31.36 -21.28
CA SER A 525 2.18 31.70 -22.69
C SER A 525 3.18 32.85 -22.87
N PRO A 526 4.06 32.79 -23.89
CA PRO A 526 4.89 33.93 -24.27
C PRO A 526 4.12 34.98 -25.10
N TYR A 527 2.90 34.66 -25.55
CA TYR A 527 2.04 35.52 -26.36
C TYR A 527 1.05 36.30 -25.50
N SER A 528 0.63 37.47 -25.98
CA SER A 528 -0.36 38.31 -25.31
C SER A 528 -1.75 37.64 -25.26
N GLN A 529 -2.63 38.15 -24.40
CA GLN A 529 -4.02 37.67 -24.31
C GLN A 529 -4.76 37.68 -25.66
N ASN A 530 -4.46 38.67 -26.51
CA ASN A 530 -5.14 38.82 -27.80
C ASN A 530 -4.57 37.90 -28.87
N ASP A 531 -3.30 37.49 -28.75
CA ASP A 531 -2.60 36.72 -29.79
C ASP A 531 -2.49 35.24 -29.45
N VAL A 532 -2.65 34.85 -28.18
CA VAL A 532 -2.40 33.47 -27.71
C VAL A 532 -3.24 32.45 -28.45
N TRP A 533 -4.50 32.78 -28.76
CA TRP A 533 -5.44 31.90 -29.44
C TRP A 533 -4.89 31.40 -30.78
N ASP A 534 -4.36 32.30 -31.60
CA ASP A 534 -3.85 32.00 -32.93
C ASP A 534 -2.57 31.15 -32.93
N HIS A 535 -1.89 31.10 -31.78
CA HIS A 535 -0.70 30.28 -31.57
C HIS A 535 -0.99 28.91 -30.93
N LEU A 536 -2.23 28.67 -30.48
CA LEU A 536 -2.63 27.36 -29.99
C LEU A 536 -2.69 26.35 -31.14
N PRO A 537 -2.21 25.11 -30.95
CA PRO A 537 -2.41 24.06 -31.95
C PRO A 537 -3.90 23.86 -32.20
N ARG A 538 -4.28 23.62 -33.46
CA ARG A 538 -5.69 23.43 -33.86
C ARG A 538 -6.44 22.42 -32.99
N ARG A 539 -5.79 21.30 -32.67
CA ARG A 539 -6.32 20.26 -31.77
C ARG A 539 -6.71 20.82 -30.39
N VAL A 540 -5.91 21.72 -29.84
CA VAL A 540 -6.16 22.35 -28.52
C VAL A 540 -7.31 23.34 -28.63
N GLN A 541 -7.36 24.16 -29.69
CA GLN A 541 -8.49 25.07 -29.95
C GLN A 541 -9.82 24.28 -30.06
N GLU A 542 -9.82 23.17 -30.79
CA GLU A 542 -10.98 22.29 -30.96
C GLU A 542 -11.43 21.67 -29.63
N GLN A 543 -10.48 21.23 -28.79
CA GLN A 543 -10.79 20.74 -27.44
C GLN A 543 -11.39 21.85 -26.56
N ILE A 544 -10.83 23.06 -26.59
CA ILE A 544 -11.34 24.21 -25.80
C ILE A 544 -12.79 24.53 -26.17
N ILE A 545 -13.10 24.59 -27.47
CA ILE A 545 -14.46 24.88 -27.95
C ILE A 545 -15.41 23.74 -27.58
N THR A 546 -15.03 22.50 -27.90
CA THR A 546 -15.90 21.31 -27.73
C THR A 546 -16.23 21.07 -26.26
N LEU A 547 -15.23 21.19 -25.38
CA LEU A 547 -15.37 20.97 -23.95
C LEU A 547 -15.83 22.23 -23.21
N LYS A 548 -16.05 23.36 -23.90
CA LYS A 548 -16.46 24.65 -23.31
C LYS A 548 -15.52 25.08 -22.17
N ILE A 549 -14.22 24.91 -22.38
CA ILE A 549 -13.18 25.23 -21.39
C ILE A 549 -13.16 26.75 -21.14
N LYS A 550 -12.91 27.11 -19.87
CA LYS A 550 -12.77 28.49 -19.40
C LYS A 550 -11.33 28.95 -19.41
#